data_AF-A0A961K5P5-F1
#
_entry.id   AF-A0A961K5P5-F1
#
_cell.length_a   1.000
_cell.length_b   1.000
_cell.length_c   1.000
_cell.angle_alpha   90.00
_cell.angle_beta   90.00
_cell.angle_gamma   90.00
#
_symmetry.space_group_name_H-M   'P 1'
#
loop_
_entity.id
_entity.type
_entity.pdbx_description
1 polymer ?
#
loop_
_entity_poly.entity_id
_entity_poly.type
_entity_poly.pdbx_seq_one_letter_code
_entity_poly.pdbx_strand_id
1 'polypeptide(L)' 'MLKINNLHVKLEEEDKPILKGVDLEVPAGAVHAIMGPNGSGKST' A
#
# COMPACT_ATOMS: atom_id res chain seq x y z
N MET A 1 11.01 -7.09 10.69
CA MET A 1 10.32 -7.74 9.56
C MET A 1 8.93 -7.16 9.51
N LEU A 2 8.55 -6.51 8.40
CA LEU A 2 7.20 -6.01 8.18
C LEU A 2 6.47 -6.96 7.23
N LYS A 3 5.26 -7.36 7.58
CA LYS A 3 4.40 -8.19 6.73
C LYS A 3 3.00 -7.61 6.71
N ILE A 4 2.52 -7.30 5.52
CA ILE A 4 1.19 -6.81 5.22
C ILE A 4 0.53 -7.85 4.33
N ASN A 5 -0.68 -8.27 4.68
CA ASN A 5 -1.45 -9.21 3.87
C ASN A 5 -2.80 -8.59 3.56
N ASN A 6 -3.17 -8.59 2.28
CA ASN A 6 -4.44 -8.16 1.73
C ASN A 6 -4.90 -6.79 2.25
N LEU A 7 -4.04 -5.77 2.16
CA LEU A 7 -4.38 -4.41 2.57
C LEU A 7 -5.36 -3.76 1.59
N HIS A 8 -6.49 -3.31 2.11
CA HIS A 8 -7.46 -2.49 1.40
C HIS A 8 -7.52 -1.12 2.07
N VAL A 9 -7.54 -0.08 1.24
CA VAL A 9 -7.65 1.31 1.69
C VAL A 9 -8.65 2.00 0.79
N LYS A 10 -9.52 2.81 1.39
CA LYS A 10 -10.52 3.61 0.68
C LYS A 10 -10.56 5.02 1.27
N LEU A 11 -11.12 5.96 0.52
CA LEU A 11 -11.44 7.28 1.08
C LEU A 11 -12.53 7.14 2.14
N GLU A 12 -12.49 8.00 3.15
CA GLU A 12 -13.49 7.96 4.22
C GLU A 12 -14.84 8.53 3.75
N GLU A 13 -14.80 9.60 2.97
CA GLU A 13 -16.01 10.31 2.48
C GLU A 13 -16.65 9.66 1.24
N GLU A 14 -15.90 8.82 0.52
CA GLU A 14 -16.36 8.14 -0.70
C GLU A 14 -16.01 6.66 -0.63
N ASP A 15 -16.88 5.78 -1.13
CA ASP A 15 -16.59 4.33 -1.18
C ASP A 15 -15.60 3.94 -2.29
N LYS A 16 -14.68 4.86 -2.60
CA LYS A 16 -13.69 4.75 -3.66
C LYS A 16 -12.45 4.02 -3.16
N PRO A 17 -12.13 2.83 -3.70
CA PRO A 17 -10.95 2.08 -3.29
C PRO A 17 -9.66 2.71 -3.84
N ILE A 18 -8.68 2.92 -2.97
CA ILE A 18 -7.32 3.37 -3.27
C ILE A 18 -6.39 2.16 -3.44
N LEU A 19 -6.36 1.28 -2.44
CA LEU A 19 -5.64 0.00 -2.47
C LEU A 19 -6.66 -1.14 -2.50
N LYS A 20 -6.44 -2.11 -3.40
CA LYS A 20 -7.39 -3.19 -3.73
C LYS A 20 -6.88 -4.57 -3.33
N GLY A 21 -6.28 -4.68 -2.15
CA GLY A 21 -5.63 -5.90 -1.68
C GLY A 21 -4.16 -5.91 -2.11
N VAL A 22 -3.31 -5.39 -1.22
CA VAL A 22 -1.86 -5.37 -1.39
C VAL A 22 -1.21 -6.29 -0.36
N ASP A 23 -0.36 -7.19 -0.84
CA ASP A 23 0.56 -7.99 -0.02
C ASP A 23 1.96 -7.38 -0.10
N LEU A 24 2.61 -7.19 1.05
CA LEU A 24 3.97 -6.66 1.13
C LEU A 24 4.74 -7.37 2.24
N GLU A 25 5.93 -7.86 1.91
CA GLU A 25 6.87 -8.41 2.87
C GLU A 25 8.20 -7.66 2.77
N VAL A 26 8.63 -7.05 3.88
CA VAL A 26 9.91 -6.35 3.99
C VAL A 26 10.77 -7.04 5.05
N PRO A 27 11.85 -7.71 4.64
CA PRO A 27 12.81 -8.33 5.56
C PRO A 27 13.44 -7.31 6.52
N ALA A 28 13.91 -7.78 7.67
CA ALA A 28 14.63 -6.91 8.60
C ALA A 28 15.93 -6.38 7.98
N GLY A 29 16.20 -5.08 8.16
CA GLY A 29 17.40 -4.43 7.62
C GLY A 29 17.35 -4.09 6.12
N ALA A 30 16.26 -4.44 5.42
CA ALA A 30 16.10 -4.09 4.01
C ALA A 30 15.47 -2.70 3.83
N VAL A 31 15.90 -1.99 2.79
CA VAL A 31 15.32 -0.72 2.34
C VAL A 31 14.61 -0.96 1.01
N HIS A 32 13.34 -0.57 0.92
CA HIS A 32 12.51 -0.76 -0.27
C HIS A 32 11.99 0.60 -0.76
N ALA A 33 11.94 0.78 -2.08
CA ALA A 33 11.32 1.94 -2.70
C ALA A 33 9.92 1.58 -3.20
N ILE A 34 8.97 2.51 -3.03
CA ILE A 34 7.63 2.41 -3.60
C ILE A 34 7.55 3.45 -4.73
N MET A 35 7.28 2.99 -5.95
CA MET A 35 7.28 3.81 -7.17
C MET A 35 6.00 3.65 -7.98
N GLY A 36 5.68 4.66 -8.80
CA GLY A 36 4.49 4.65 -9.67
C GLY A 36 3.89 6.04 -9.93
N PRO A 37 2.95 6.18 -10.89
CA PRO A 37 2.34 7.46 -11.26
C PRO A 37 1.58 8.15 -10.12
N ASN A 38 1.33 9.46 -10.21
CA ASN A 38 0.53 10.18 -9.22
C ASN A 38 -0.88 9.58 -9.10
N GLY A 39 -1.39 9.51 -7.87
CA GLY A 39 -2.71 8.92 -7.58
C GLY A 39 -2.72 7.38 -7.44
N SER A 40 -1.58 6.69 -7.55
CA SER A 40 -1.53 5.23 -7.47
C SER A 40 -1.52 4.62 -6.06
N GLY A 41 -1.81 5.40 -5.00
CA GLY A 41 -1.82 4.89 -3.61
C GLY A 41 -0.43 4.63 -3.00
N LYS A 42 0.60 5.41 -3.36
CA LYS A 42 1.95 5.24 -2.78
C LYS A 42 2.12 5.91 -1.43
N SER A 43 1.41 7.02 -1.22
CA SER A 43 1.46 7.84 0.00
C SER A 43 0.30 7.54 0.96
N THR A 44 -0.58 6.63 0.57
CA THR A 44 -1.87 6.36 1.19
C THR A 44 -2.08 4.86 1.22
#